data_AF-A0A8K1C9H7-F1
#
_entry.id   AF-A0A8K1C9H7-F1
#
_cell.length_a   1.000
_cell.length_b   1.000
_cell.length_c   1.000
_cell.angle_alpha   90.00
_cell.angle_beta   90.00
_cell.angle_gamma   90.00
#
_symmetry.space_group_name_H-M   'P 1'
#
loop_
_entity.id
_entity.type
_entity.pdbx_description
1 polymer ?
#
loop_
_entity_poly.entity_id
_entity_poly.type
_entity_poly.pdbx_seq_one_letter_code
_entity_poly.pdbx_strand_id
1 'polypeptide(L)'
;MFCSIMRFYGLLLTLPYVQQGVLAEGEIKSTFNHIKTACDSPDCISGGCLYDGCSEPLTCRGGLCYFKHCKRAMCDGGACIFDQTETPLCPGGGCRFLNMKTTLGEGYCTGGACTLDDQPHPATFTDSLSE
;
A
#
# COMPACT_ATOMS: atom_id res chain seq x y z
N MET A 1 4.66 -15.32 70.50
CA MET A 1 6.11 -15.33 70.79
C MET A 1 6.79 -16.12 69.68
N PHE A 2 7.41 -15.40 68.72
CA PHE A 2 8.31 -15.84 67.61
C PHE A 2 7.82 -16.97 66.66
N CYS A 3 8.23 -17.12 65.40
CA CYS A 3 8.79 -16.31 64.32
C CYS A 3 9.09 -17.32 63.19
N SER A 4 9.01 -16.90 61.91
CA SER A 4 9.67 -17.52 60.74
C SER A 4 9.08 -18.86 60.22
N ILE A 5 8.84 -19.14 58.92
CA ILE A 5 9.23 -18.60 57.60
C ILE A 5 8.16 -19.09 56.59
N MET A 6 7.73 -18.27 55.62
CA MET A 6 7.69 -18.67 54.20
C MET A 6 7.37 -17.47 53.31
N ARG A 7 8.35 -17.19 52.44
CA ARG A 7 8.30 -16.20 51.36
C ARG A 7 7.15 -16.51 50.40
N PHE A 8 6.28 -15.54 50.15
CA PHE A 8 5.59 -15.45 48.87
C PHE A 8 5.83 -14.06 48.29
N TYR A 9 6.69 -14.03 47.27
CA TYR A 9 6.90 -12.91 46.38
C TYR A 9 5.57 -12.63 45.65
N GLY A 10 4.74 -11.75 46.23
CA GLY A 10 3.62 -11.13 45.53
C GLY A 10 4.15 -10.01 44.66
N LEU A 11 4.63 -10.37 43.46
CA LEU A 11 5.00 -9.42 42.41
C LEU A 11 3.75 -8.58 42.08
N LEU A 12 3.75 -7.33 42.55
CA LEU A 12 2.84 -6.28 42.10
C LEU A 12 3.07 -6.08 40.60
N LEU A 13 2.22 -6.70 39.77
CA LEU A 13 2.14 -6.46 38.34
C LEU A 13 1.60 -5.04 38.13
N THR A 14 2.50 -4.05 38.15
CA THR A 14 2.25 -2.77 37.50
C THR A 14 2.31 -3.02 36.00
N LEU A 15 1.12 -3.19 35.40
CA LEU A 15 0.92 -3.19 33.96
C LEU A 15 1.63 -1.98 33.34
N PRO A 16 2.62 -2.16 32.43
CA PRO A 16 3.02 -1.07 31.58
C PRO A 16 1.84 -0.78 30.66
N TYR A 17 1.31 0.44 30.78
CA TYR A 17 0.37 1.06 29.87
C TYR A 17 0.92 0.85 28.45
N VAL A 18 0.30 -0.03 27.66
CA VAL A 18 0.66 -0.25 26.26
C VAL A 18 0.22 1.01 25.52
N GLN A 19 1.19 1.89 25.29
CA GLN A 19 1.02 3.05 24.43
C GLN A 19 0.88 2.50 23.00
N GLN A 20 -0.37 2.33 22.55
CA GLN A 20 -0.68 2.09 21.15
C GLN A 20 -0.22 3.33 20.39
N GLY A 21 1.01 3.27 19.87
CA GLY A 21 1.53 4.22 18.92
C GLY A 21 0.58 4.24 17.74
N VAL A 22 -0.12 5.36 17.59
CA VAL A 22 -0.78 5.75 16.36
C VAL A 22 0.31 5.74 15.30
N LEU A 23 0.36 4.70 14.46
CA LEU A 23 1.30 4.62 13.36
C LEU A 23 0.99 5.81 12.46
N ALA A 24 1.84 6.83 12.55
CA ALA A 24 1.78 8.00 11.72
C ALA A 24 1.72 7.54 10.26
N GLU A 25 0.84 8.17 9.49
CA GLU A 25 0.51 7.93 8.08
C GLU A 25 1.71 8.05 7.10
N GLY A 26 2.95 8.02 7.59
CA GLY A 26 4.19 8.23 6.84
C GLY A 26 5.08 7.00 6.65
N GLU A 27 4.89 5.88 7.36
CA GLU A 27 5.90 4.81 7.32
C GLU A 27 5.89 3.95 6.05
N ILE A 28 4.81 3.91 5.27
CA ILE A 28 4.78 3.09 4.05
C ILE A 28 5.40 3.83 2.84
N LYS A 29 5.81 5.09 3.03
CA LYS A 29 6.58 5.84 2.03
C LYS A 29 8.10 5.55 2.09
N SER A 30 8.58 4.87 3.14
CA SER A 30 10.00 4.96 3.52
C SER A 30 10.92 3.83 3.04
N THR A 31 10.43 2.75 2.42
CA THR A 31 11.32 1.61 2.10
C THR A 31 11.86 1.62 0.66
N PHE A 32 11.31 2.46 -0.23
CA PHE A 32 11.77 2.54 -1.62
C PHE A 32 11.93 3.98 -2.10
N ASN A 33 13.16 4.28 -2.54
CA ASN A 33 13.58 5.60 -2.98
C ASN A 33 13.02 5.86 -4.39
N HIS A 34 11.76 6.28 -4.47
CA HIS A 34 11.16 6.64 -5.75
C HIS A 34 11.77 7.96 -6.25
N ILE A 35 12.18 7.98 -7.51
CA ILE A 35 12.69 9.15 -8.20
C ILE A 35 11.49 9.92 -8.73
N LYS A 36 11.44 11.22 -8.45
CA LYS A 36 10.40 12.09 -9.01
C LYS A 36 10.54 12.12 -10.53
N THR A 37 9.52 11.62 -11.22
CA THR A 37 9.46 11.54 -12.68
C THR A 37 8.46 12.57 -13.19
N ALA A 38 8.80 13.25 -14.27
CA ALA A 38 7.96 14.26 -14.87
C ALA A 38 6.82 13.60 -15.70
N CYS A 39 5.67 14.26 -15.77
CA CYS A 39 4.46 13.71 -16.41
C CYS A 39 4.57 13.57 -17.94
N ASP A 40 5.57 14.21 -18.55
CA ASP A 40 5.91 14.12 -19.97
C ASP A 40 6.65 12.82 -20.32
N SER A 41 7.12 12.08 -19.31
CA SER A 41 7.69 10.74 -19.45
C SER A 41 6.72 9.71 -18.86
N PRO A 42 5.62 9.34 -19.56
CA PRO A 42 4.54 8.55 -18.97
C PRO A 42 4.90 7.09 -18.69
N ASP A 43 5.97 6.57 -19.28
CA ASP A 43 6.37 5.18 -19.23
C ASP A 43 7.50 4.92 -18.22
N CYS A 44 7.19 4.20 -17.13
CA CYS A 44 8.19 3.70 -16.20
C CYS A 44 8.50 2.22 -16.45
N ILE A 45 9.60 1.96 -17.16
CA ILE A 45 10.03 0.59 -17.51
C ILE A 45 10.88 -0.05 -16.41
N SER A 46 11.82 0.72 -15.84
CA SER A 46 12.76 0.22 -14.82
C SER A 46 12.17 0.17 -13.41
N GLY A 47 11.01 0.77 -13.20
CA GLY A 47 10.46 1.04 -11.87
C GLY A 47 11.18 2.17 -11.14
N GLY A 48 10.79 2.38 -9.89
CA GLY A 48 11.28 3.45 -9.03
C GLY A 48 10.74 4.83 -9.37
N CYS A 49 9.63 4.96 -10.11
CA CYS A 49 9.10 6.25 -10.51
C CYS A 49 8.08 6.80 -9.52
N LEU A 50 8.14 8.10 -9.23
CA LEU A 50 7.15 8.86 -8.50
C LEU A 50 6.54 9.93 -9.42
N TYR A 51 5.27 9.77 -9.74
CA TYR A 51 4.48 10.77 -10.44
C TYR A 51 3.57 11.48 -9.44
N ASP A 52 3.49 12.81 -9.51
CA ASP A 52 2.67 13.62 -8.61
C ASP A 52 1.91 14.69 -9.41
N GLY A 53 0.58 14.65 -9.36
CA GLY A 53 -0.27 15.66 -9.99
C GLY A 53 -0.39 15.56 -11.52
N CYS A 54 -0.16 14.39 -12.11
CA CYS A 54 -0.21 14.23 -13.55
C CYS A 54 -1.65 14.12 -14.09
N SER A 55 -1.95 14.86 -15.16
CA SER A 55 -3.24 14.79 -15.85
C SER A 55 -3.25 13.79 -17.01
N GLU A 56 -2.09 13.55 -17.60
CA GLU A 56 -1.90 12.58 -18.68
C GLU A 56 -1.88 11.14 -18.16
N PRO A 57 -2.25 10.15 -18.99
CA PRO A 57 -2.19 8.74 -18.61
C PRO A 57 -0.74 8.28 -18.42
N LEU A 58 -0.49 7.59 -17.31
CA LEU A 58 0.82 7.03 -16.97
C LEU A 58 0.78 5.50 -16.94
N THR A 59 1.90 4.86 -17.27
CA THR A 59 2.00 3.40 -17.29
C THR A 59 3.27 2.93 -16.57
N CYS A 60 3.10 2.00 -15.64
CA CYS A 60 4.19 1.26 -15.01
C CYS A 60 4.20 -0.18 -15.52
N ARG A 61 5.30 -0.59 -16.15
CA ARG A 61 5.46 -1.95 -16.69
C ARG A 61 6.25 -2.88 -15.78
N GLY A 62 6.96 -2.34 -14.79
CA GLY A 62 7.77 -3.14 -13.88
C GLY A 62 8.42 -2.33 -12.75
N GLY A 63 8.92 -3.06 -11.75
CA GLY A 63 9.52 -2.49 -10.55
C GLY A 63 8.49 -1.82 -9.64
N LEU A 64 8.87 -0.73 -8.96
CA LEU A 64 8.03 -0.06 -7.97
C LEU A 64 7.59 1.33 -8.44
N CYS A 65 6.30 1.55 -8.63
CA CYS A 65 5.78 2.82 -9.12
C CYS A 65 4.84 3.45 -8.11
N TYR A 66 4.96 4.76 -7.94
CA TYR A 66 4.10 5.54 -7.07
C TYR A 66 3.42 6.65 -7.88
N PHE A 67 2.11 6.54 -8.02
CA PHE A 67 1.23 7.56 -8.59
C PHE A 67 0.51 8.30 -7.47
N LYS A 68 0.78 9.60 -7.35
CA LYS A 68 0.16 10.48 -6.36
C LYS A 68 -0.66 11.57 -7.04
N HIS A 69 -1.90 11.79 -6.61
CA HIS A 69 -2.78 12.84 -7.15
C HIS A 69 -2.91 12.84 -8.68
N CYS A 70 -2.77 11.68 -9.33
CA CYS A 70 -2.82 11.58 -10.79
C CYS A 70 -4.28 11.40 -11.27
N LYS A 71 -4.59 11.83 -12.49
CA LYS A 71 -5.91 11.56 -13.08
C LYS A 71 -6.04 10.11 -13.51
N ARG A 72 -5.07 9.60 -14.28
CA ARG A 72 -5.10 8.24 -14.81
C ARG A 72 -3.74 7.59 -14.72
N ALA A 73 -3.68 6.38 -14.19
CA ALA A 73 -2.45 5.60 -14.10
C ALA A 73 -2.75 4.11 -14.21
N MET A 74 -1.84 3.37 -14.86
CA MET A 74 -1.98 1.95 -15.14
C MET A 74 -0.76 1.17 -14.67
N CYS A 75 -0.99 0.02 -14.04
CA CYS A 75 0.03 -0.93 -13.63
C CYS A 75 -0.08 -2.21 -14.44
N ASP A 76 0.78 -2.38 -15.44
CA ASP A 76 0.87 -3.60 -16.24
C ASP A 76 1.72 -4.68 -15.55
N GLY A 77 2.58 -4.29 -14.61
CA GLY A 77 3.43 -5.22 -13.87
C GLY A 77 4.28 -4.55 -12.79
N GLY A 78 4.87 -5.38 -11.93
CA GLY A 78 5.63 -4.91 -10.76
C GLY A 78 4.74 -4.65 -9.55
N ALA A 79 5.07 -3.65 -8.76
CA ALA A 79 4.31 -3.23 -7.59
C ALA A 79 3.99 -1.73 -7.68
N CYS A 80 2.71 -1.39 -7.66
CA CYS A 80 2.22 -0.04 -7.90
C CYS A 80 1.42 0.49 -6.71
N ILE A 81 1.67 1.75 -6.34
CA ILE A 81 0.93 2.46 -5.31
C ILE A 81 0.16 3.60 -6.00
N PHE A 82 -1.15 3.60 -5.82
CA PHE A 82 -2.05 4.65 -6.26
C PHE A 82 -2.56 5.39 -5.02
N ASP A 83 -2.13 6.63 -4.82
CA ASP A 83 -2.61 7.52 -3.75
C ASP A 83 -3.40 8.67 -4.36
N GLN A 84 -4.67 8.79 -3.98
CA GLN A 84 -5.57 9.85 -4.47
C GLN A 84 -5.62 9.97 -6.01
N THR A 85 -5.51 8.84 -6.71
CA THR A 85 -5.59 8.80 -8.18
C THR A 85 -7.06 8.72 -8.63
N GLU A 86 -7.51 9.42 -9.66
CA GLU A 86 -8.94 9.40 -10.02
C GLU A 86 -9.36 8.11 -10.74
N THR A 87 -8.54 7.63 -11.67
CA THR A 87 -8.80 6.43 -12.47
C THR A 87 -7.56 5.53 -12.51
N PRO A 88 -7.31 4.75 -11.44
CA PRO A 88 -6.22 3.79 -11.44
C PRO A 88 -6.67 2.45 -12.06
N LEU A 89 -5.77 1.79 -12.79
CA LEU A 89 -5.99 0.48 -13.41
C LEU A 89 -4.85 -0.48 -13.04
N CYS A 90 -5.21 -1.70 -12.69
CA CYS A 90 -4.30 -2.78 -12.34
C CYS A 90 -4.62 -4.05 -13.17
N PRO A 91 -4.25 -4.07 -14.46
CA PRO A 91 -4.28 -5.28 -15.26
C PRO A 91 -3.23 -6.32 -14.84
N GLY A 92 -2.17 -5.95 -14.10
CA GLY A 92 -1.14 -6.89 -13.65
C GLY A 92 -0.32 -6.42 -12.44
N GLY A 93 0.48 -7.33 -11.88
CA GLY A 93 1.38 -7.03 -10.76
C GLY A 93 0.70 -7.01 -9.38
N GLY A 94 1.27 -6.24 -8.44
CA GLY A 94 0.72 -6.00 -7.11
C GLY A 94 0.33 -4.53 -6.95
N CYS A 95 -0.96 -4.26 -6.75
CA CYS A 95 -1.48 -2.90 -6.73
C CYS A 95 -2.00 -2.53 -5.34
N ARG A 96 -1.68 -1.32 -4.89
CA ARG A 96 -2.12 -0.78 -3.62
C ARG A 96 -2.83 0.54 -3.86
N PHE A 97 -4.10 0.58 -3.50
CA PHE A 97 -4.98 1.74 -3.63
C PHE A 97 -5.14 2.37 -2.26
N LEU A 98 -4.79 3.64 -2.14
CA LEU A 98 -4.78 4.40 -0.88
C LEU A 98 -5.54 5.71 -1.08
N ASN A 99 -6.36 6.07 -0.10
CA ASN A 99 -7.02 7.38 -0.02
C ASN A 99 -7.70 7.78 -1.34
N MET A 100 -8.40 6.84 -1.98
CA MET A 100 -8.98 7.06 -3.30
C MET A 100 -10.02 8.20 -3.26
N LYS A 101 -9.90 9.19 -4.15
CA LYS A 101 -10.80 10.35 -4.19
C LYS A 101 -12.21 10.00 -4.69
N THR A 102 -12.29 8.96 -5.50
CA THR A 102 -13.53 8.51 -6.16
C THR A 102 -13.66 7.01 -5.99
N THR A 103 -14.89 6.51 -6.17
CA THR A 103 -15.13 5.07 -6.29
C THR A 103 -14.30 4.50 -7.42
N LEU A 104 -13.60 3.40 -7.17
CA LEU A 104 -12.81 2.70 -8.19
C LEU A 104 -13.74 2.22 -9.31
N GLY A 105 -13.35 2.45 -10.56
CA GLY A 105 -14.11 2.05 -11.73
C GLY A 105 -14.19 0.53 -11.87
N GLU A 106 -15.15 0.03 -12.62
CA GLU A 106 -15.22 -1.40 -12.97
C GLU A 106 -13.91 -1.86 -13.65
N GLY A 107 -13.43 -3.05 -13.28
CA GLY A 107 -12.20 -3.59 -13.84
C GLY A 107 -10.92 -2.85 -13.41
N TYR A 108 -10.95 -2.04 -12.34
CA TYR A 108 -9.74 -1.43 -11.79
C TYR A 108 -8.71 -2.47 -11.33
N CYS A 109 -9.15 -3.69 -11.02
CA CYS A 109 -8.31 -4.82 -10.65
C CYS A 109 -8.75 -6.06 -11.42
N THR A 110 -8.04 -6.38 -12.51
CA THR A 110 -8.40 -7.45 -13.45
C THR A 110 -7.36 -8.57 -13.58
N GLY A 111 -6.10 -8.33 -13.20
CA GLY A 111 -5.06 -9.36 -13.32
C GLY A 111 -3.89 -9.23 -12.34
N GLY A 112 -4.04 -8.42 -11.29
CA GLY A 112 -3.02 -8.24 -10.26
C GLY A 112 -3.52 -8.53 -8.84
N ALA A 113 -2.60 -8.69 -7.91
CA ALA A 113 -2.89 -8.77 -6.48
C ALA A 113 -3.20 -7.36 -5.95
N CYS A 114 -4.48 -7.05 -5.70
CA CYS A 114 -4.91 -5.72 -5.30
C CYS A 114 -5.16 -5.61 -3.80
N THR A 115 -4.79 -4.47 -3.24
CA THR A 115 -5.06 -4.10 -1.86
C THR A 115 -5.70 -2.71 -1.83
N LEU A 116 -6.83 -2.57 -1.15
CA LEU A 116 -7.51 -1.31 -0.93
C LEU A 116 -7.42 -0.97 0.55
N ASP A 117 -6.76 0.14 0.89
CA ASP A 117 -6.53 0.56 2.28
C ASP A 117 -6.00 -0.59 3.17
N ASP A 118 -4.97 -1.28 2.65
CA ASP A 118 -4.32 -2.46 3.26
C ASP A 118 -5.20 -3.70 3.44
N GLN A 119 -6.41 -3.70 2.91
CA GLN A 119 -7.25 -4.88 2.83
C GLN A 119 -7.11 -5.56 1.47
N PRO A 120 -6.86 -6.87 1.42
CA PRO A 120 -6.83 -7.59 0.14
C PRO A 120 -8.19 -7.47 -0.53
N HIS A 121 -8.18 -7.05 -1.80
CA HIS A 121 -9.37 -6.97 -2.62
C HIS A 121 -9.24 -7.98 -3.77
N PRO A 122 -10.22 -8.89 -3.94
CA PRO A 122 -10.14 -9.89 -4.99
C PRO A 122 -10.07 -9.20 -6.36
N ALA A 123 -9.18 -9.69 -7.23
CA ALA A 123 -9.21 -9.34 -8.63
C ALA A 123 -10.49 -9.89 -9.25
N THR A 124 -11.12 -9.11 -10.10
CA THR A 124 -12.32 -9.56 -10.81
C THR A 124 -11.82 -10.50 -11.91
N PHE A 125 -12.01 -11.80 -11.69
CA PHE A 125 -11.58 -12.95 -12.49
C PHE A 125 -10.10 -13.35 -12.32
N THR A 126 -9.90 -14.53 -11.71
CA THR A 126 -9.02 -15.66 -12.10
C THR A 126 -8.44 -16.42 -10.89
N ASP A 127 -8.57 -15.91 -9.66
CA ASP A 127 -8.15 -16.65 -8.44
C ASP A 127 -8.98 -17.93 -8.15
N SER A 128 -10.04 -18.19 -8.92
CA SER A 128 -10.82 -19.44 -8.84
C SER A 128 -10.41 -20.52 -9.85
N LEU A 129 -9.29 -20.35 -10.57
CA LEU A 129 -8.84 -21.31 -11.61
C LEU A 129 -7.36 -21.68 -11.46
N SER A 130 -6.97 -22.10 -10.27
CA SER A 130 -5.79 -22.94 -10.06
C SER A 130 -6.19 -24.12 -9.19
N GLU A 131 -6.91 -25.08 -9.79
CA GLU A 131 -7.01 -26.47 -9.28
C GLU A 131 -5.76 -27.27 -9.68
#